data_AF-A0A355ESP5-F1
#
_entry.id   AF-A0A355ESP5-F1
#
_cell.length_a   1.000
_cell.length_b   1.000
_cell.length_c   1.000
_cell.angle_alpha   90.00
_cell.angle_beta   90.00
_cell.angle_gamma   90.00
#
_symmetry.space_group_name_H-M   'P 1'
#
loop_
_entity.id
_entity.type
_entity.pdbx_description
1 polymer ?
#
loop_
_entity_poly.entity_id
_entity_poly.type
_entity_poly.pdbx_seq_one_letter_code
_entity_poly.pdbx_strand_id
1 'polypeptide(L)'
;MWWEPVVPVTLVAAGFLSAIGLQRRILQNYRTILELCGLEVKSMSHPLALHLNVVAEAGPVKVRITGSRRGKYAIQVTVAFPGPPGLSGVRIRREAYRRPGSREVEIGDPRFDGTFYVEGPTRLLHVLLDAETRRLLLEANDLDLLEVSGGELRVDTDDLHLANVLSLLLVIARRLAEPVEVAARLAENATTDPAPGVRLQNLLVLAREFPGESGTVEALRAACTHPAPQVRLRAAMELGAEGHAVLQALAEDLEGPCSAPAIARLGRNLPFEDTRRLLMQALRQRLLAPAHACLEGLGRQEDPAAVEVLAKVLAIEKGELATTAARALGTTGAAAAEPALLRALEHKHPDLRIAAAQALGRVGTTAAVLPLKEVAERSAGSPELARAARQAIAEIQSRLPGASPGQLSLAGDEAGRLSLTSSEAGQLSLPP
;
A
#
# COMPACT_ATOMS: atom_id res chain seq x y z
N MET A 1 4.29 56.40 -65.02
CA MET A 1 5.34 55.37 -65.11
C MET A 1 5.20 54.49 -63.87
N TRP A 2 4.37 53.46 -63.96
CA TRP A 2 4.15 52.47 -62.89
C TRP A 2 4.90 51.20 -63.29
N TRP A 3 5.83 50.75 -62.46
CA TRP A 3 6.61 49.53 -62.68
C TRP A 3 6.06 48.48 -61.71
N GLU A 4 5.29 47.51 -62.20
CA GLU A 4 4.98 46.30 -61.45
C GLU A 4 6.18 45.35 -61.50
N PRO A 5 6.64 44.79 -60.37
CA PRO A 5 7.61 43.71 -60.40
C PRO A 5 6.86 42.41 -60.73
N VAL A 6 6.90 42.02 -62.01
CA VAL A 6 6.57 40.66 -62.42
C VAL A 6 7.68 39.77 -61.86
N VAL A 7 7.43 39.13 -60.71
CA VAL A 7 8.26 38.01 -60.28
C VAL A 7 8.13 36.95 -61.38
N PRO A 8 9.22 36.58 -62.07
CA PRO A 8 9.07 35.70 -63.22
C PRO A 8 8.59 34.34 -62.72
N VAL A 9 7.49 33.85 -63.32
CA VAL A 9 6.86 32.54 -63.05
C VAL A 9 7.88 31.41 -63.05
N THR A 10 9.00 31.58 -63.77
CA THR A 10 10.14 30.65 -63.81
C THR A 10 10.91 30.53 -62.49
N LEU A 11 11.01 31.59 -61.68
CA LEU A 11 11.70 31.58 -60.38
C LEU A 11 10.85 30.93 -59.29
N VAL A 12 9.54 31.15 -59.34
CA VAL A 12 8.55 30.44 -58.51
C VAL A 12 8.51 28.96 -58.91
N ALA A 13 8.53 28.65 -60.21
CA ALA A 13 8.59 27.28 -60.71
C ALA A 13 9.91 26.56 -60.35
N ALA A 14 11.06 27.24 -60.39
CA ALA A 14 12.35 26.68 -59.98
C ALA A 14 12.42 26.44 -58.46
N GLY A 15 11.91 27.36 -57.65
CA GLY A 15 11.74 27.17 -56.20
C GLY A 15 10.77 26.02 -55.88
N PHE A 16 9.70 25.87 -56.66
CA PHE A 16 8.73 24.79 -56.51
C PHE A 16 9.30 23.42 -56.93
N LEU A 17 10.02 23.35 -58.06
CA LEU A 17 10.68 22.12 -58.53
C LEU A 17 11.80 21.66 -57.57
N SER A 18 12.56 22.60 -57.00
CA SER A 18 13.57 22.30 -55.99
C SER A 18 12.95 21.81 -54.67
N ALA A 19 11.82 22.39 -54.24
CA ALA A 19 11.07 21.92 -53.08
C ALA A 19 10.50 20.50 -53.28
N ILE A 20 9.95 20.19 -54.46
CA ILE A 20 9.49 18.83 -54.81
C ILE A 20 10.67 17.85 -54.82
N GLY A 21 11.80 18.25 -55.39
CA GLY A 21 13.02 17.45 -55.42
C GLY A 21 13.56 17.13 -54.02
N LEU A 22 13.53 18.11 -53.12
CA LEU A 22 13.90 17.93 -51.72
C LEU A 22 12.94 16.96 -51.00
N GLN A 23 11.63 17.15 -51.16
CA GLN A 23 10.62 16.25 -50.58
C GLN A 23 10.73 14.82 -51.09
N ARG A 24 11.03 14.61 -52.39
CA ARG A 24 11.33 13.27 -52.93
C ARG A 24 12.53 12.62 -52.23
N ARG A 25 13.61 13.37 -52.00
CA ARG A 25 14.80 12.86 -51.31
C ARG A 25 14.51 12.51 -49.86
N ILE A 26 13.74 13.34 -49.15
CA ILE A 26 13.32 13.06 -47.77
C ILE A 26 12.52 11.76 -47.69
N LEU A 27 11.49 11.60 -48.55
CA LEU A 27 10.68 10.38 -48.58
C LEU A 27 11.50 9.14 -48.97
N GLN A 28 12.48 9.28 -49.85
CA GLN A 28 13.38 8.20 -50.21
C GLN A 28 14.30 7.82 -49.06
N ASN A 29 14.84 8.80 -48.31
CA ASN A 29 15.60 8.55 -47.09
C ASN A 29 14.74 7.83 -46.04
N TYR A 30 13.47 8.21 -45.87
CA TYR A 30 12.56 7.53 -44.95
C TYR A 30 12.37 6.06 -45.33
N ARG A 31 12.15 5.77 -46.61
CA ARG A 31 12.07 4.39 -47.09
C ARG A 31 13.35 3.61 -46.74
N THR A 32 14.53 4.17 -47.02
CA THR A 32 15.80 3.50 -46.70
C THR A 32 15.96 3.25 -45.21
N ILE A 33 15.63 4.22 -44.35
CA ILE A 33 15.69 4.05 -42.88
C ILE A 33 14.72 2.95 -42.41
N LEU A 34 13.49 2.95 -42.92
CA LEU A 34 12.48 1.94 -42.59
C LEU A 34 12.95 0.53 -43.00
N GLU A 35 13.48 0.38 -44.21
CA GLU A 35 14.01 -0.89 -44.72
C GLU A 35 15.23 -1.37 -43.92
N LEU A 36 16.15 -0.47 -43.54
CA LEU A 36 17.29 -0.78 -42.67
C LEU A 36 16.86 -1.25 -41.27
N CYS A 37 15.72 -0.75 -40.78
CA CYS A 37 15.10 -1.19 -39.53
C CYS A 37 14.30 -2.50 -39.69
N GLY A 38 14.27 -3.09 -40.88
CA GLY A 38 13.55 -4.32 -41.19
C GLY A 38 12.04 -4.15 -41.37
N LEU A 39 11.56 -2.94 -41.67
CA LEU A 39 10.15 -2.65 -41.93
C LEU A 39 9.84 -2.67 -43.43
N GLU A 40 8.69 -3.24 -43.78
CA GLU A 40 8.16 -3.22 -45.13
C GLU A 40 7.23 -2.01 -45.31
N VAL A 41 7.56 -1.10 -46.24
CA VAL A 41 6.76 0.10 -46.50
C VAL A 41 5.47 -0.27 -47.27
N LYS A 42 4.32 -0.10 -46.61
CA LYS A 42 3.00 -0.42 -47.19
C LYS A 42 2.40 0.76 -47.95
N SER A 43 2.57 1.97 -47.45
CA SER A 43 2.11 3.18 -48.13
C SER A 43 2.96 4.40 -47.77
N MET A 44 3.03 5.36 -48.69
CA MET A 44 3.82 6.58 -48.54
C MET A 44 3.16 7.73 -49.30
N SER A 45 3.03 8.88 -48.66
CA SER A 45 2.49 10.10 -49.28
C SER A 45 3.25 10.49 -50.54
N HIS A 46 2.54 11.08 -51.50
CA HIS A 46 3.16 11.72 -52.66
C HIS A 46 3.94 12.97 -52.20
N PRO A 47 5.05 13.37 -52.86
CA PRO A 47 5.82 14.58 -52.52
C PRO A 47 5.02 15.91 -52.53
N LEU A 48 3.84 15.92 -53.16
CA LEU A 48 2.91 17.06 -53.22
C LEU A 48 1.75 16.95 -52.22
N ALA A 49 1.72 15.91 -51.39
CA ALA A 49 0.64 15.72 -50.43
C ALA A 49 0.63 16.84 -49.38
N LEU A 50 -0.56 17.36 -49.09
CA LEU A 50 -0.78 18.35 -48.03
C LEU A 50 -0.36 17.83 -46.63
N HIS A 51 -0.41 16.51 -46.45
CA HIS A 51 -0.07 15.84 -45.20
C HIS A 51 0.90 14.67 -45.45
N LEU A 52 2.03 14.70 -44.75
CA LEU A 52 2.97 13.58 -44.68
C LEU A 52 2.28 12.41 -43.97
N ASN A 53 2.34 11.24 -44.59
CA ASN A 53 1.89 9.97 -44.03
C ASN A 53 2.69 8.83 -44.66
N VAL A 54 3.46 8.12 -43.85
CA VAL A 54 4.19 6.92 -44.24
C VAL A 54 3.78 5.80 -43.32
N VAL A 55 3.46 4.63 -43.87
CA VAL A 55 3.06 3.45 -43.12
C VAL A 55 3.97 2.30 -43.50
N ALA A 56 4.58 1.67 -42.50
CA ALA A 56 5.41 0.49 -42.65
C ALA A 56 5.11 -0.54 -41.56
N GLU A 57 5.38 -1.81 -41.83
CA GLU A 57 5.02 -2.91 -40.92
C GLU A 57 6.18 -3.93 -40.82
N ALA A 58 6.38 -4.49 -39.63
CA ALA A 58 7.30 -5.59 -39.37
C ALA A 58 6.60 -6.62 -38.49
N GLY A 59 6.04 -7.65 -39.12
CA GLY A 59 5.18 -8.63 -38.46
C GLY A 59 4.00 -7.95 -37.77
N PRO A 60 3.83 -8.08 -36.44
CA PRO A 60 2.72 -7.46 -35.71
C PRO A 60 2.92 -5.96 -35.41
N VAL A 61 4.11 -5.41 -35.64
CA VAL A 61 4.43 -4.01 -35.34
C VAL A 61 4.11 -3.13 -36.55
N LYS A 62 3.38 -2.04 -36.32
CA LYS A 62 3.01 -1.06 -37.32
C LYS A 62 3.62 0.30 -36.99
N VAL A 63 4.34 0.87 -37.95
CA VAL A 63 4.96 2.19 -37.85
C VAL A 63 4.22 3.16 -38.74
N ARG A 64 3.92 4.35 -38.19
CA ARG A 64 3.35 5.47 -38.92
C ARG A 64 4.20 6.72 -38.70
N ILE A 65 4.59 7.39 -39.77
CA ILE A 65 5.29 8.69 -39.73
C ILE A 65 4.36 9.74 -40.33
N THR A 66 4.00 10.75 -39.55
CA THR A 66 3.15 11.87 -39.98
C THR A 66 3.81 13.21 -39.69
N GLY A 67 3.33 14.29 -40.29
CA GLY A 67 3.78 15.65 -39.89
C GLY A 67 3.40 15.94 -38.43
N SER A 68 4.32 16.52 -37.65
CA SER A 68 4.02 16.89 -36.26
C SER A 68 3.18 18.18 -36.21
N ARG A 69 2.35 18.31 -35.16
CA ARG A 69 1.59 19.53 -34.85
C ARG A 69 2.29 20.43 -33.83
N ARG A 70 3.44 20.01 -33.29
CA ARG A 70 4.21 20.75 -32.29
C ARG A 70 5.33 21.52 -32.98
N GLY A 71 5.31 22.84 -32.87
CA GLY A 71 6.06 23.75 -33.75
C GLY A 71 7.60 23.62 -33.80
N LYS A 72 8.25 22.86 -32.91
CA LYS A 72 9.69 22.57 -32.99
C LYS A 72 10.05 21.26 -33.70
N TYR A 73 9.04 20.43 -34.03
CA TYR A 73 9.22 19.09 -34.56
C TYR A 73 8.69 19.00 -35.99
N ALA A 74 9.40 18.29 -36.86
CA ALA A 74 9.00 18.10 -38.25
C ALA A 74 7.99 16.94 -38.37
N ILE A 75 8.25 15.85 -37.64
CA ILE A 75 7.54 14.59 -37.80
C ILE A 75 7.13 13.99 -36.46
N GLN A 76 6.08 13.18 -36.49
CA GLN A 76 5.64 12.33 -35.41
C GLN A 76 5.77 10.89 -35.85
N VAL A 77 6.54 10.11 -35.10
CA VAL A 77 6.72 8.67 -35.29
C VAL A 77 5.81 7.96 -34.30
N THR A 78 4.90 7.13 -34.81
CA THR A 78 4.01 6.28 -34.01
C THR A 78 4.33 4.82 -34.27
N VAL A 79 4.64 4.06 -33.23
CA VAL A 79 4.85 2.61 -33.30
C VAL A 79 3.73 1.93 -32.52
N ALA A 80 2.84 1.24 -33.23
CA ALA A 80 1.76 0.44 -32.67
C ALA A 80 2.15 -1.04 -32.64
N PHE A 81 1.82 -1.73 -31.55
CA PHE A 81 2.19 -3.13 -31.35
C PHE A 81 1.10 -3.85 -30.53
N PRO A 82 0.85 -5.14 -30.77
CA PRO A 82 -0.05 -5.91 -29.92
C PRO A 82 0.66 -6.19 -28.60
N GLY A 83 0.09 -5.67 -27.51
CA GLY A 83 0.58 -5.93 -26.17
C GLY A 83 -0.19 -7.01 -25.43
N PRO A 84 0.28 -7.35 -24.22
CA PRO A 84 -0.48 -8.20 -23.31
C PRO A 84 -1.85 -7.58 -22.93
N PRO A 85 -2.82 -8.40 -22.49
CA PRO A 85 -4.12 -7.92 -22.04
C PRO A 85 -4.00 -6.79 -21.00
N GLY A 86 -4.71 -5.69 -21.24
CA GLY A 86 -4.69 -4.50 -20.38
C GLY A 86 -3.69 -3.42 -20.79
N LEU A 87 -2.81 -3.65 -21.79
CA LEU A 87 -1.88 -2.63 -22.28
C LEU A 87 -2.62 -1.38 -22.80
N SER A 88 -3.83 -1.54 -23.34
CA SER A 88 -4.65 -0.41 -23.79
C SER A 88 -4.97 0.60 -22.67
N GLY A 89 -4.93 0.16 -21.41
CA GLY A 89 -5.11 1.00 -20.23
C GLY A 89 -3.84 1.68 -19.73
N VAL A 90 -2.66 1.33 -20.26
CA VAL A 90 -1.37 1.90 -19.87
C VAL A 90 -1.17 3.26 -20.55
N ARG A 91 -0.78 4.25 -19.75
CA ARG A 91 -0.33 5.56 -20.21
C ARG A 91 0.91 6.01 -19.46
N ILE A 92 1.92 6.44 -20.20
CA ILE A 92 3.18 6.98 -19.67
C ILE A 92 3.43 8.29 -20.42
N ARG A 93 3.53 9.40 -19.68
CA ARG A 93 3.74 10.74 -20.24
C ARG A 93 4.60 11.57 -19.30
N ARG A 94 5.21 12.64 -19.78
CA ARG A 94 6.00 13.55 -18.93
C ARG A 94 5.14 14.23 -17.85
N GLU A 95 5.70 14.42 -16.66
CA GLU A 95 4.98 14.85 -15.43
C GLU A 95 4.26 16.21 -15.51
N ALA A 96 4.60 17.07 -16.47
CA ALA A 96 4.07 18.45 -16.58
C ALA A 96 2.53 18.57 -16.74
N TYR A 97 1.80 17.46 -16.89
CA TYR A 97 0.35 17.44 -17.00
C TYR A 97 -0.29 16.38 -16.07
N ARG A 98 -0.64 16.81 -14.85
CA ARG A 98 -1.54 16.05 -13.95
C ARG A 98 -2.99 16.35 -14.34
N ARG A 99 -3.76 15.32 -14.66
CA ARG A 99 -5.21 15.47 -14.84
C ARG A 99 -5.88 15.43 -13.46
N PRO A 100 -6.87 16.29 -13.17
CA PRO A 100 -7.63 16.17 -11.92
C PRO A 100 -8.28 14.78 -11.82
N GLY A 101 -8.02 14.06 -10.73
CA GLY A 101 -8.64 12.75 -10.44
C GLY A 101 -7.91 11.52 -10.99
N SER A 102 -6.76 11.66 -11.66
CA SER A 102 -5.96 10.50 -12.06
C SER A 102 -5.20 9.88 -10.86
N ARG A 103 -5.15 8.55 -10.79
CA ARG A 103 -4.30 7.81 -9.83
C ARG A 103 -2.98 7.48 -10.51
N GLU A 104 -1.93 8.20 -10.11
CA GLU A 104 -0.57 7.89 -10.47
C GLU A 104 -0.14 6.56 -9.84
N VAL A 105 0.61 5.76 -10.58
CA VAL A 105 1.23 4.53 -10.08
C VAL A 105 2.72 4.79 -9.93
N GLU A 106 3.21 4.79 -8.70
CA GLU A 106 4.64 4.86 -8.40
C GLU A 106 5.29 3.50 -8.69
N ILE A 107 6.33 3.50 -9.52
CA ILE A 107 7.07 2.28 -9.87
C ILE A 107 8.10 1.95 -8.78
N GLY A 108 8.61 2.97 -8.09
CA GLY A 108 9.63 2.85 -7.04
C GLY A 108 11.05 3.13 -7.54
N ASP A 109 11.19 3.73 -8.71
CA ASP A 109 12.44 4.20 -9.30
C ASP A 109 12.41 5.73 -9.31
N PRO A 110 13.11 6.42 -8.40
CA PRO A 110 12.99 7.87 -8.24
C PRO A 110 13.29 8.67 -9.51
N ARG A 111 14.21 8.19 -10.36
CA ARG A 111 14.53 8.87 -11.62
C ARG A 111 13.39 8.72 -12.62
N PHE A 112 12.83 7.52 -12.71
CA PHE A 112 11.72 7.23 -13.61
C PHE A 112 10.44 7.94 -13.17
N ASP A 113 10.08 7.81 -11.88
CA ASP A 113 8.87 8.39 -11.28
C ASP A 113 8.91 9.93 -11.30
N GLY A 114 10.10 10.55 -11.19
CA GLY A 114 10.26 12.01 -11.35
C GLY A 114 10.29 12.50 -12.80
N THR A 115 10.31 11.59 -13.79
CA THR A 115 10.30 11.95 -15.21
C THR A 115 8.91 11.73 -15.82
N PHE A 116 8.27 10.63 -15.44
CA PHE A 116 7.03 10.17 -16.04
C PHE A 116 5.89 10.08 -15.04
N TYR A 117 4.75 10.60 -15.47
CA TYR A 117 3.45 10.32 -14.89
C TYR A 117 2.91 9.01 -15.48
N VAL A 118 2.72 8.00 -14.64
CA VAL A 118 2.32 6.65 -15.06
C VAL A 118 0.88 6.34 -14.63
N GLU A 119 0.07 5.84 -15.55
CA GLU A 119 -1.30 5.39 -15.31
C GLU A 119 -1.52 4.00 -15.93
N GLY A 120 -2.37 3.20 -15.30
CA GLY A 120 -2.82 1.93 -15.85
C GLY A 120 -2.95 0.85 -14.79
N PRO A 121 -3.15 -0.41 -15.22
CA PRO A 121 -3.24 -1.55 -14.31
C PRO A 121 -1.89 -1.75 -13.60
N THR A 122 -1.86 -1.53 -12.27
CA THR A 122 -0.64 -1.61 -11.43
C THR A 122 0.15 -2.90 -11.66
N ARG A 123 -0.53 -4.05 -11.70
CA ARG A 123 0.10 -5.35 -11.97
C ARG A 123 0.87 -5.35 -13.28
N LEU A 124 0.25 -4.86 -14.36
CA LEU A 124 0.87 -4.87 -15.68
C LEU A 124 2.04 -3.89 -15.75
N LEU A 125 1.92 -2.72 -15.10
CA LEU A 125 2.98 -1.72 -15.05
C LEU A 125 4.26 -2.27 -14.39
N HIS A 126 4.15 -2.93 -13.23
CA HIS A 126 5.34 -3.50 -12.56
C HIS A 126 5.98 -4.65 -13.34
N VAL A 127 5.19 -5.39 -14.13
CA VAL A 127 5.69 -6.44 -15.02
C VAL A 127 6.42 -5.86 -16.23
N LEU A 128 5.85 -4.84 -16.87
CA LEU A 128 6.40 -4.26 -18.09
C LEU A 128 7.59 -3.33 -17.84
N LEU A 129 7.59 -2.63 -16.71
CA LEU A 129 8.59 -1.60 -16.40
C LEU A 129 9.73 -2.19 -15.57
N ASP A 130 10.39 -3.22 -16.12
CA ASP A 130 11.68 -3.70 -15.61
C ASP A 130 12.81 -2.68 -15.80
N ALA A 131 13.98 -2.94 -15.21
CA ALA A 131 15.10 -2.00 -15.21
C ALA A 131 15.51 -1.54 -16.61
N GLU A 132 15.57 -2.49 -17.57
CA GLU A 132 15.99 -2.21 -18.94
C GLU A 132 14.92 -1.43 -19.71
N THR A 133 13.64 -1.77 -19.53
CA THR A 133 12.53 -1.08 -20.17
C THR A 133 12.43 0.36 -19.65
N ARG A 134 12.60 0.59 -18.35
CA ARG A 134 12.68 1.94 -17.77
C ARG A 134 13.87 2.72 -18.34
N ARG A 135 15.05 2.10 -18.46
CA ARG A 135 16.25 2.71 -19.07
C ARG A 135 15.98 3.16 -20.51
N LEU A 136 15.40 2.29 -21.33
CA LEU A 136 15.10 2.59 -22.74
C LEU A 136 14.03 3.68 -22.89
N LEU A 137 13.00 3.69 -22.04
CA LEU A 137 11.98 4.75 -22.03
C LEU A 137 12.58 6.10 -21.64
N LEU A 138 13.48 6.13 -20.66
CA LEU A 138 14.22 7.34 -20.29
C LEU A 138 15.11 7.82 -21.44
N GLU A 139 15.85 6.92 -22.09
CA GLU A 139 16.68 7.23 -23.26
C GLU A 139 15.86 7.82 -24.41
N ALA A 140 14.69 7.23 -24.70
CA ALA A 140 13.80 7.74 -25.73
C ALA A 140 13.22 9.12 -25.38
N ASN A 141 12.96 9.36 -24.09
CA ASN A 141 12.50 10.67 -23.61
C ASN A 141 13.61 11.74 -23.59
N ASP A 142 14.87 11.34 -23.40
CA ASP A 142 16.03 12.24 -23.45
C ASP A 142 16.30 12.70 -24.90
N LEU A 143 16.00 11.85 -25.90
CA LEU A 143 16.01 12.24 -27.31
C LEU A 143 14.90 13.24 -27.60
N ASP A 144 13.65 12.88 -27.30
CA ASP A 144 12.49 13.70 -27.63
C ASP A 144 11.23 13.35 -26.83
N LEU A 145 10.14 14.10 -27.04
CA LEU A 145 8.93 13.94 -26.25
C LEU A 145 8.25 12.59 -26.51
N LEU A 146 8.49 11.64 -25.60
CA LEU A 146 7.89 10.31 -25.60
C LEU A 146 6.52 10.31 -24.91
N GLU A 147 5.55 9.69 -25.58
CA GLU A 147 4.25 9.33 -25.02
C GLU A 147 3.95 7.86 -25.30
N VAL A 148 3.57 7.12 -24.26
CA VAL A 148 3.05 5.75 -24.38
C VAL A 148 1.57 5.78 -24.06
N SER A 149 0.71 5.31 -24.97
CA SER A 149 -0.73 5.26 -24.72
C SER A 149 -1.42 4.26 -25.62
N GLY A 150 -2.26 3.39 -25.06
CA GLY A 150 -3.17 2.58 -25.84
C GLY A 150 -2.51 1.53 -26.75
N GLY A 151 -1.31 1.04 -26.38
CA GLY A 151 -0.51 0.14 -27.23
C GLY A 151 0.28 0.85 -28.34
N GLU A 152 0.47 2.16 -28.22
CA GLU A 152 1.29 2.94 -29.13
C GLU A 152 2.41 3.68 -28.38
N LEU A 153 3.61 3.70 -28.97
CA LEU A 153 4.68 4.63 -28.64
C LEU A 153 4.63 5.79 -29.62
N ARG A 154 4.66 7.03 -29.14
CA ARG A 154 4.67 8.23 -29.97
C ARG A 154 5.83 9.14 -29.57
N VAL A 155 6.59 9.59 -30.56
CA VAL A 155 7.66 10.57 -30.38
C VAL A 155 7.55 11.63 -31.48
N ASP A 156 7.55 12.89 -31.08
CA ASP A 156 7.71 14.02 -32.00
C ASP A 156 9.22 14.30 -32.16
N THR A 157 9.76 14.22 -33.38
CA THR A 157 11.20 14.32 -33.72
C THR A 157 11.43 15.10 -35.02
N ASP A 158 12.68 15.36 -35.39
CA ASP A 158 13.07 15.83 -36.72
C ASP A 158 13.53 14.68 -37.65
N ASP A 159 13.78 15.03 -38.91
CA ASP A 159 14.17 14.11 -39.97
C ASP A 159 15.58 13.52 -39.76
N LEU A 160 16.47 14.22 -39.04
CA LEU A 160 17.85 13.81 -38.79
C LEU A 160 17.93 12.71 -37.73
N HIS A 161 17.09 12.80 -36.71
CA HIS A 161 17.05 11.85 -35.59
C HIS A 161 16.14 10.64 -35.86
N LEU A 162 15.38 10.64 -36.96
CA LEU A 162 14.42 9.58 -37.30
C LEU A 162 14.99 8.17 -37.17
N ALA A 163 16.21 7.91 -37.68
CA ALA A 163 16.81 6.58 -37.63
C ALA A 163 17.06 6.08 -36.20
N ASN A 164 17.58 6.96 -35.33
CA ASN A 164 17.88 6.64 -33.94
C ASN A 164 16.59 6.44 -33.14
N VAL A 165 15.64 7.36 -33.28
CA VAL A 165 14.33 7.30 -32.60
C VAL A 165 13.59 6.03 -33.03
N LEU A 166 13.49 5.76 -34.33
CA LEU A 166 12.78 4.59 -34.83
C LEU A 166 13.40 3.29 -34.32
N SER A 167 14.73 3.16 -34.36
CA SER A 167 15.43 1.98 -33.87
C SER A 167 15.14 1.73 -32.39
N LEU A 168 15.23 2.77 -31.56
CA LEU A 168 14.95 2.69 -30.13
C LEU A 168 13.48 2.35 -29.85
N LEU A 169 12.53 2.98 -30.55
CA LEU A 169 11.10 2.70 -30.40
C LEU A 169 10.75 1.27 -30.79
N LEU A 170 11.40 0.69 -31.81
CA LEU A 170 11.20 -0.71 -32.19
C LEU A 170 11.71 -1.68 -31.11
N VAL A 171 12.84 -1.36 -30.47
CA VAL A 171 13.35 -2.16 -29.34
C VAL A 171 12.36 -2.12 -28.16
N ILE A 172 11.87 -0.94 -27.79
CA ILE A 172 10.88 -0.77 -26.72
C ILE A 172 9.57 -1.50 -27.08
N ALA A 173 9.06 -1.32 -28.30
CA ALA A 173 7.82 -1.95 -28.75
C ALA A 173 7.91 -3.48 -28.71
N ARG A 174 9.05 -4.06 -29.11
CA ARG A 174 9.26 -5.52 -29.02
C ARG A 174 9.23 -5.99 -27.57
N ARG A 175 9.94 -5.33 -26.66
CA ARG A 175 9.92 -5.68 -25.22
C ARG A 175 8.52 -5.59 -24.62
N LEU A 176 7.78 -4.54 -24.94
CA LEU A 176 6.41 -4.34 -24.43
C LEU A 176 5.36 -5.27 -25.07
N ALA A 177 5.69 -5.86 -26.23
CA ALA A 177 4.83 -6.83 -26.94
C ALA A 177 5.08 -8.28 -26.52
N GLU A 178 6.22 -8.59 -25.90
CA GLU A 178 6.57 -9.95 -25.50
C GLU A 178 5.54 -10.51 -24.49
N PRO A 179 5.08 -11.76 -24.66
CA PRO A 179 4.27 -12.42 -23.65
C PRO A 179 5.06 -12.51 -22.34
N VAL A 180 4.44 -12.08 -21.24
CA VAL A 180 5.11 -12.09 -19.94
C VAL A 180 4.41 -13.06 -18.98
N GLU A 181 5.18 -14.03 -18.49
CA GLU A 181 4.85 -14.82 -17.30
C GLU A 181 4.85 -13.87 -16.09
N VAL A 182 3.65 -13.39 -15.71
CA VAL A 182 3.47 -12.28 -14.76
C VAL A 182 4.21 -12.52 -13.45
N ALA A 183 3.99 -13.68 -12.82
CA ALA A 183 4.58 -13.97 -11.52
C ALA A 183 6.10 -14.15 -11.59
N ALA A 184 6.61 -14.84 -12.61
CA ALA A 184 8.04 -15.01 -12.82
C ALA A 184 8.76 -13.66 -13.00
N ARG A 185 8.20 -12.75 -13.80
CA ARG A 185 8.79 -11.42 -14.01
C ARG A 185 8.73 -10.56 -12.74
N LEU A 186 7.61 -10.58 -12.01
CA LEU A 186 7.50 -9.90 -10.72
C LEU A 186 8.55 -10.42 -9.72
N ALA A 187 8.78 -11.74 -9.67
CA ALA A 187 9.79 -12.36 -8.79
C ALA A 187 11.22 -11.95 -9.18
N GLU A 188 11.53 -11.96 -10.48
CA GLU A 188 12.83 -11.50 -11.00
C GLU A 188 13.06 -10.02 -10.67
N ASN A 189 12.07 -9.15 -10.91
CA ASN A 189 12.17 -7.72 -10.58
C ASN A 189 12.29 -7.51 -9.06
N ALA A 190 11.57 -8.27 -8.24
CA ALA A 190 11.65 -8.20 -6.79
C ALA A 190 13.04 -8.54 -6.24
N THR A 191 13.81 -9.37 -6.96
CA THR A 191 15.11 -9.87 -6.51
C THR A 191 16.29 -9.13 -7.14
N THR A 192 16.20 -8.77 -8.42
CA THR A 192 17.36 -8.29 -9.21
C THR A 192 17.32 -6.82 -9.58
N ASP A 193 16.16 -6.15 -9.50
CA ASP A 193 16.05 -4.76 -9.95
C ASP A 193 17.00 -3.86 -9.14
N PRO A 194 17.76 -2.95 -9.78
CA PRO A 194 18.71 -2.09 -9.08
C PRO A 194 18.03 -1.14 -8.09
N ALA A 195 16.79 -0.72 -8.35
CA ALA A 195 16.08 0.22 -7.50
C ALA A 195 15.36 -0.49 -6.34
N PRO A 196 15.66 -0.14 -5.06
CA PRO A 196 15.03 -0.77 -3.90
C PRO A 196 13.52 -0.57 -3.83
N GLY A 197 13.02 0.58 -4.29
CA GLY A 197 11.57 0.84 -4.34
C GLY A 197 10.87 -0.10 -5.32
N VAL A 198 11.46 -0.34 -6.49
CA VAL A 198 10.92 -1.28 -7.48
C VAL A 198 10.90 -2.70 -6.93
N ARG A 199 11.98 -3.14 -6.28
CA ARG A 199 12.01 -4.46 -5.62
C ARG A 199 10.86 -4.62 -4.63
N LEU A 200 10.63 -3.61 -3.78
CA LEU A 200 9.54 -3.61 -2.81
C LEU A 200 8.17 -3.64 -3.48
N GLN A 201 7.91 -2.78 -4.48
CA GLN A 201 6.60 -2.74 -5.14
C GLN A 201 6.28 -4.07 -5.85
N ASN A 202 7.27 -4.66 -6.54
CA ASN A 202 7.11 -5.96 -7.18
C ASN A 202 6.85 -7.06 -6.15
N LEU A 203 7.58 -7.08 -5.03
CA LEU A 203 7.36 -8.03 -3.94
C LEU A 203 5.95 -7.92 -3.32
N LEU A 204 5.45 -6.68 -3.15
CA LEU A 204 4.11 -6.44 -2.62
C LEU A 204 3.01 -6.95 -3.54
N VAL A 205 3.14 -6.73 -4.85
CA VAL A 205 2.20 -7.26 -5.85
C VAL A 205 2.27 -8.78 -5.88
N LEU A 206 3.49 -9.34 -5.88
CA LEU A 206 3.71 -10.78 -5.93
C LEU A 206 3.11 -11.51 -4.72
N ALA A 207 3.37 -11.03 -3.50
CA ALA A 207 2.80 -11.61 -2.29
C ALA A 207 1.27 -11.53 -2.23
N ARG A 208 0.68 -10.45 -2.76
CA ARG A 208 -0.77 -10.25 -2.75
C ARG A 208 -1.49 -11.13 -3.78
N GLU A 209 -0.92 -11.29 -4.96
CA GLU A 209 -1.60 -11.90 -6.10
C GLU A 209 -1.17 -13.36 -6.35
N PHE A 210 0.03 -13.74 -5.92
CA PHE A 210 0.63 -15.06 -6.16
C PHE A 210 1.28 -15.67 -4.90
N PRO A 211 0.61 -15.69 -3.72
CA PRO A 211 1.23 -16.08 -2.45
C PRO A 211 1.76 -17.53 -2.40
N GLY A 212 1.22 -18.44 -3.23
CA GLY A 212 1.56 -19.86 -3.21
C GLY A 212 2.61 -20.31 -4.23
N GLU A 213 3.11 -19.41 -5.07
CA GLU A 213 4.09 -19.77 -6.10
C GLU A 213 5.52 -19.89 -5.53
N SER A 214 6.31 -20.82 -6.06
CA SER A 214 7.69 -21.06 -5.61
C SER A 214 8.57 -19.80 -5.76
N GLY A 215 8.43 -19.07 -6.88
CA GLY A 215 9.13 -17.81 -7.11
C GLY A 215 8.78 -16.73 -6.08
N THR A 216 7.55 -16.72 -5.57
CA THR A 216 7.13 -15.80 -4.50
C THR A 216 7.85 -16.09 -3.20
N VAL A 217 7.92 -17.36 -2.80
CA VAL A 217 8.61 -17.77 -1.57
C VAL A 217 10.11 -17.45 -1.64
N GLU A 218 10.75 -17.70 -2.78
CA GLU A 218 12.16 -17.37 -2.99
C GLU A 218 12.42 -15.86 -2.93
N ALA A 219 11.58 -15.06 -3.60
CA ALA A 219 11.67 -13.60 -3.56
C ALA A 219 11.47 -13.04 -2.14
N LEU A 220 10.51 -13.59 -1.38
CA LEU A 220 10.29 -13.23 0.02
C LEU A 220 11.51 -13.57 0.89
N ARG A 221 12.11 -14.75 0.72
CA ARG A 221 13.34 -15.13 1.45
C ARG A 221 14.50 -14.20 1.16
N ALA A 222 14.71 -13.82 -0.11
CA ALA A 222 15.72 -12.83 -0.47
C ALA A 222 15.46 -11.47 0.20
N ALA A 223 14.20 -11.02 0.18
CA ALA A 223 13.77 -9.74 0.74
C ALA A 223 13.94 -9.63 2.27
N CYS A 224 14.03 -10.74 3.00
CA CYS A 224 14.35 -10.75 4.43
C CYS A 224 15.74 -10.19 4.77
N THR A 225 16.65 -10.10 3.81
CA THR A 225 18.00 -9.53 3.99
C THR A 225 18.13 -8.10 3.46
N HIS A 226 17.03 -7.49 3.02
CA HIS A 226 17.03 -6.18 2.40
C HIS A 226 17.45 -5.05 3.38
N PRO A 227 18.21 -4.02 2.95
CA PRO A 227 18.66 -2.94 3.84
C PRO A 227 17.51 -2.14 4.45
N ALA A 228 16.41 -1.92 3.71
CA ALA A 228 15.24 -1.22 4.22
C ALA A 228 14.39 -2.12 5.15
N PRO A 229 14.13 -1.71 6.41
CA PRO A 229 13.42 -2.53 7.39
C PRO A 229 11.96 -2.80 7.03
N GLN A 230 11.29 -1.90 6.29
CA GLN A 230 9.90 -2.11 5.88
C GLN A 230 9.76 -3.30 4.92
N VAL A 231 10.75 -3.50 4.04
CA VAL A 231 10.81 -4.63 3.10
C VAL A 231 10.98 -5.93 3.87
N ARG A 232 11.91 -5.96 4.84
CA ARG A 232 12.15 -7.13 5.70
C ARG A 232 10.91 -7.49 6.52
N LEU A 233 10.26 -6.49 7.13
CA LEU A 233 9.03 -6.68 7.90
C LEU A 233 7.95 -7.33 7.04
N ARG A 234 7.69 -6.78 5.85
CA ARG A 234 6.67 -7.29 4.94
C ARG A 234 6.99 -8.71 4.50
N ALA A 235 8.22 -8.97 4.07
CA ALA A 235 8.65 -10.29 3.65
C ALA A 235 8.47 -11.34 4.75
N ALA A 236 8.90 -11.00 5.97
CA ALA A 236 8.79 -11.88 7.13
C ALA A 236 7.33 -12.15 7.55
N MET A 237 6.43 -11.17 7.41
CA MET A 237 5.00 -11.35 7.69
C MET A 237 4.34 -12.37 6.78
N GLU A 238 4.70 -12.36 5.49
CA GLU A 238 4.16 -13.24 4.44
C GLU A 238 4.75 -14.65 4.52
N LEU A 239 6.03 -14.78 4.91
CA LEU A 239 6.68 -16.08 5.17
C LEU A 239 6.14 -16.82 6.40
N GLY A 240 5.36 -16.16 7.26
CA GLY A 240 4.79 -16.78 8.45
C GLY A 240 5.89 -17.32 9.38
N ALA A 241 5.86 -18.64 9.66
CA ALA A 241 6.81 -19.33 10.54
C ALA A 241 8.28 -19.05 10.17
N GLU A 242 8.63 -19.10 8.88
CA GLU A 242 10.00 -18.89 8.39
C GLU A 242 10.50 -17.45 8.63
N GLY A 243 9.58 -16.47 8.68
CA GLY A 243 9.92 -15.07 8.91
C GLY A 243 10.14 -14.68 10.37
N HIS A 244 9.90 -15.57 11.34
CA HIS A 244 9.90 -15.21 12.77
C HIS A 244 11.24 -14.65 13.26
N ALA A 245 12.37 -15.22 12.82
CA ALA A 245 13.70 -14.74 13.21
C ALA A 245 13.94 -13.29 12.74
N VAL A 246 13.43 -12.93 11.55
CA VAL A 246 13.54 -11.59 11.00
C VAL A 246 12.64 -10.62 11.77
N LEU A 247 11.42 -11.04 12.12
CA LEU A 247 10.53 -10.25 12.98
C LEU A 247 11.15 -10.02 14.36
N GLN A 248 11.80 -11.02 14.96
CA GLN A 248 12.52 -10.87 16.23
C GLN A 248 13.65 -9.86 16.10
N ALA A 249 14.49 -9.96 15.07
CA ALA A 249 15.56 -8.99 14.84
C ALA A 249 15.04 -7.56 14.66
N LEU A 250 13.89 -7.38 13.98
CA LEU A 250 13.24 -6.07 13.83
C LEU A 250 12.62 -5.57 15.15
N ALA A 251 12.13 -6.48 16.00
CA ALA A 251 11.59 -6.13 17.32
C ALA A 251 12.68 -5.65 18.28
N GLU A 252 13.88 -6.26 18.23
CA GLU A 252 15.05 -5.88 19.04
C GLU A 252 15.58 -4.48 18.72
N ASP A 253 15.48 -4.06 17.46
CA ASP A 253 15.82 -2.70 17.01
C ASP A 253 14.71 -1.71 17.39
N LEU A 254 14.56 -1.41 18.68
CA LEU A 254 13.45 -0.62 19.23
C LEU A 254 13.31 0.79 18.65
N GLU A 255 14.42 1.43 18.28
CA GLU A 255 14.43 2.75 17.64
C GLU A 255 14.04 2.67 16.16
N GLY A 256 14.15 1.48 15.56
CA GLY A 256 13.80 1.21 14.19
C GLY A 256 12.30 1.42 13.91
N PRO A 257 11.94 1.90 12.70
CA PRO A 257 10.56 2.22 12.34
C PRO A 257 9.64 0.98 12.28
N CYS A 258 10.21 -0.23 12.32
CA CYS A 258 9.49 -1.49 12.20
C CYS A 258 9.38 -2.27 13.51
N SER A 259 9.91 -1.76 14.64
CA SER A 259 9.88 -2.48 15.91
C SER A 259 8.46 -2.73 16.41
N ALA A 260 7.63 -1.70 16.55
CA ALA A 260 6.27 -1.85 17.04
C ALA A 260 5.40 -2.79 16.16
N PRO A 261 5.40 -2.66 14.82
CA PRO A 261 4.73 -3.63 13.95
C PRO A 261 5.27 -5.06 14.09
N ALA A 262 6.58 -5.24 14.26
CA ALA A 262 7.18 -6.56 14.42
C ALA A 262 6.76 -7.21 15.75
N ILE A 263 6.79 -6.46 16.86
CA ILE A 263 6.31 -6.91 18.18
C ILE A 263 4.83 -7.29 18.09
N ALA A 264 4.00 -6.43 17.49
CA ALA A 264 2.56 -6.68 17.33
C ALA A 264 2.29 -7.94 16.50
N ARG A 265 3.09 -8.18 15.44
CA ARG A 265 2.97 -9.36 14.59
C ARG A 265 3.37 -10.64 15.31
N LEU A 266 4.47 -10.61 16.07
CA LEU A 266 4.92 -11.75 16.87
C LEU A 266 3.88 -12.11 17.93
N GLY A 267 3.31 -11.10 18.61
CA GLY A 267 2.19 -11.28 19.53
C GLY A 267 2.46 -12.39 20.56
N ARG A 268 1.62 -13.44 20.55
CA ARG A 268 1.74 -14.61 21.45
C ARG A 268 2.99 -15.46 21.19
N ASN A 269 3.61 -15.35 20.02
CA ASN A 269 4.84 -16.08 19.68
C ASN A 269 6.10 -15.40 20.22
N LEU A 270 5.99 -14.18 20.77
CA LEU A 270 7.07 -13.55 21.52
C LEU A 270 7.00 -14.04 22.98
N PRO A 271 8.05 -14.68 23.52
CA PRO A 271 8.06 -15.15 24.90
C PRO A 271 7.80 -14.03 25.91
N PHE A 272 7.13 -14.34 27.02
CA PHE A 272 6.82 -13.36 28.08
C PHE A 272 8.05 -12.55 28.52
N GLU A 273 9.17 -13.23 28.79
CA GLU A 273 10.41 -12.58 29.24
C GLU A 273 10.99 -11.61 28.21
N ASP A 274 10.88 -11.93 26.92
CA ASP A 274 11.32 -11.05 25.84
C ASP A 274 10.39 -9.84 25.71
N THR A 275 9.08 -10.04 25.71
CA THR A 275 8.10 -8.94 25.70
C THR A 275 8.30 -8.01 26.90
N ARG A 276 8.54 -8.58 28.09
CA ARG A 276 8.82 -7.84 29.33
C ARG A 276 10.13 -7.06 29.21
N ARG A 277 11.21 -7.67 28.71
CA ARG A 277 12.50 -7.00 28.51
C ARG A 277 12.37 -5.83 27.53
N LEU A 278 11.76 -6.05 26.37
CA LEU A 278 11.55 -5.02 25.36
C LEU A 278 10.66 -3.88 25.89
N LEU A 279 9.60 -4.19 26.64
CA LEU A 279 8.77 -3.18 27.30
C LEU A 279 9.59 -2.30 28.25
N MET A 280 10.38 -2.90 29.13
CA MET A 280 11.19 -2.15 30.09
C MET A 280 12.22 -1.25 29.41
N GLN A 281 12.82 -1.72 28.31
CA GLN A 281 13.75 -0.92 27.51
C GLN A 281 13.03 0.23 26.79
N ALA A 282 11.88 -0.04 26.16
CA ALA A 282 11.07 0.96 25.49
C ALA A 282 10.59 2.06 26.45
N LEU A 283 10.12 1.70 27.65
CA LEU A 283 9.73 2.66 28.69
C LEU A 283 10.92 3.52 29.14
N ARG A 284 12.09 2.90 29.38
CA ARG A 284 13.31 3.63 29.77
C ARG A 284 13.75 4.63 28.69
N GLN A 285 13.64 4.25 27.42
CA GLN A 285 14.00 5.08 26.27
C GLN A 285 12.88 6.02 25.82
N ARG A 286 11.69 5.98 26.48
CA ARG A 286 10.49 6.75 26.12
C ARG A 286 9.98 6.48 24.70
N LEU A 287 10.15 5.25 24.21
CA LEU A 287 9.68 4.79 22.91
C LEU A 287 8.24 4.29 23.03
N LEU A 288 7.28 5.18 22.75
CA LEU A 288 5.85 4.91 22.96
C LEU A 288 5.30 3.79 22.07
N ALA A 289 5.68 3.76 20.79
CA ALA A 289 5.11 2.79 19.85
C ALA A 289 5.50 1.33 20.19
N PRO A 290 6.79 0.98 20.44
CA PRO A 290 7.15 -0.35 20.91
C PRO A 290 6.54 -0.67 22.28
N ALA A 291 6.48 0.29 23.20
CA ALA A 291 5.86 0.08 24.51
C ALA A 291 4.38 -0.29 24.40
N HIS A 292 3.61 0.41 23.57
CA HIS A 292 2.21 0.05 23.29
C HIS A 292 2.09 -1.36 22.72
N ALA A 293 2.92 -1.71 21.73
CA ALA A 293 2.90 -3.05 21.14
C ALA A 293 3.21 -4.15 22.17
N CYS A 294 4.17 -3.92 23.07
CA CYS A 294 4.48 -4.84 24.15
C CYS A 294 3.33 -4.98 25.15
N LEU A 295 2.71 -3.87 25.57
CA LEU A 295 1.56 -3.92 26.49
C LEU A 295 0.39 -4.72 25.90
N GLU A 296 0.07 -4.49 24.63
CA GLU A 296 -0.94 -5.29 23.95
C GLU A 296 -0.53 -6.76 23.80
N GLY A 297 0.75 -7.03 23.53
CA GLY A 297 1.31 -8.39 23.47
C GLY A 297 1.12 -9.13 24.79
N LEU A 298 1.54 -8.53 25.91
CA LEU A 298 1.36 -9.06 27.26
C LEU A 298 -0.12 -9.32 27.58
N GLY A 299 -1.02 -8.42 27.20
CA GLY A 299 -2.46 -8.58 27.43
C GLY A 299 -3.09 -9.77 26.69
N ARG A 300 -2.45 -10.25 25.61
CA ARG A 300 -2.89 -11.42 24.84
C ARG A 300 -2.22 -12.71 25.28
N GLN A 301 -1.20 -12.66 26.14
CA GLN A 301 -0.53 -13.84 26.68
C GLN A 301 -1.36 -14.44 27.83
N GLU A 302 -1.27 -15.76 27.99
CA GLU A 302 -1.97 -16.51 29.04
C GLU A 302 -1.14 -16.62 30.34
N ASP A 303 -0.04 -15.86 30.44
CA ASP A 303 0.86 -15.88 31.58
C ASP A 303 0.32 -15.00 32.73
N PRO A 304 0.07 -15.56 33.94
CA PRO A 304 -0.36 -14.77 35.10
C PRO A 304 0.59 -13.63 35.47
N ALA A 305 1.89 -13.75 35.19
CA ALA A 305 2.88 -12.70 35.46
C ALA A 305 2.64 -11.46 34.59
N ALA A 306 1.96 -11.58 33.44
CA ALA A 306 1.58 -10.46 32.60
C ALA A 306 0.65 -9.48 33.35
N VAL A 307 -0.26 -9.98 34.19
CA VAL A 307 -1.16 -9.14 34.99
C VAL A 307 -0.37 -8.26 35.94
N GLU A 308 0.66 -8.79 36.60
CA GLU A 308 1.49 -8.02 37.52
C GLU A 308 2.29 -6.92 36.80
N VAL A 309 2.87 -7.25 35.64
CA VAL A 309 3.63 -6.27 34.84
C VAL A 309 2.71 -5.15 34.35
N LEU A 310 1.56 -5.50 33.79
CA LEU A 310 0.58 -4.53 33.30
C LEU A 310 0.02 -3.65 34.43
N ALA A 311 -0.26 -4.23 35.60
CA ALA A 311 -0.70 -3.49 36.78
C ALA A 311 0.36 -2.50 37.29
N LYS A 312 1.65 -2.88 37.25
CA LYS A 312 2.77 -1.97 37.59
C LYS A 312 2.85 -0.80 36.62
N VAL A 313 2.75 -1.06 35.31
CA VAL A 313 2.76 0.01 34.30
C VAL A 313 1.56 0.94 34.49
N LEU A 314 0.36 0.40 34.70
CA LEU A 314 -0.85 1.17 34.98
C LEU A 314 -0.70 2.09 36.20
N ALA A 315 0.04 1.66 37.23
CA ALA A 315 0.23 2.44 38.45
C ALA A 315 1.29 3.56 38.31
N ILE A 316 2.32 3.36 37.48
CA ILE A 316 3.48 4.26 37.37
C ILE A 316 3.32 5.23 36.21
N GLU A 317 2.86 4.75 35.04
CA GLU A 317 2.76 5.53 33.82
C GLU A 317 1.49 6.38 33.77
N LYS A 318 1.44 7.33 32.83
CA LYS A 318 0.32 8.26 32.64
C LYS A 318 -0.12 8.32 31.18
N GLY A 319 -1.29 8.90 30.94
CA GLY A 319 -1.81 9.16 29.58
C GLY A 319 -2.06 7.87 28.79
N GLU A 320 -1.55 7.80 27.57
CA GLU A 320 -1.80 6.70 26.64
C GLU A 320 -1.25 5.34 27.11
N LEU A 321 -0.08 5.32 27.75
CA LEU A 321 0.53 4.08 28.25
C LEU A 321 -0.31 3.43 29.36
N ALA A 322 -0.78 4.24 30.31
CA ALA A 322 -1.68 3.78 31.36
C ALA A 322 -3.01 3.26 30.79
N THR A 323 -3.59 3.99 29.82
CA THR A 323 -4.81 3.58 29.12
C THR A 323 -4.61 2.26 28.39
N THR A 324 -3.46 2.07 27.73
CA THR A 324 -3.10 0.83 27.05
C THR A 324 -2.91 -0.32 28.03
N ALA A 325 -2.25 -0.09 29.17
CA ALA A 325 -2.10 -1.08 30.22
C ALA A 325 -3.46 -1.51 30.81
N ALA A 326 -4.40 -0.59 31.03
CA ALA A 326 -5.76 -0.91 31.47
C ALA A 326 -6.52 -1.76 30.44
N ARG A 327 -6.43 -1.43 29.15
CA ARG A 327 -7.04 -2.24 28.08
C ARG A 327 -6.41 -3.63 27.99
N ALA A 328 -5.09 -3.71 28.12
CA ALA A 328 -4.35 -4.97 28.11
C ALA A 328 -4.77 -5.86 29.29
N LEU A 329 -4.87 -5.31 30.50
CA LEU A 329 -5.41 -6.00 31.68
C LEU A 329 -6.82 -6.56 31.41
N GLY A 330 -7.71 -5.78 30.80
CA GLY A 330 -9.03 -6.27 30.40
C GLY A 330 -9.00 -7.39 29.36
N THR A 331 -7.95 -7.46 28.54
CA THR A 331 -7.77 -8.49 27.50
C THR A 331 -7.25 -9.80 28.09
N THR A 332 -6.52 -9.75 29.22
CA THR A 332 -6.02 -10.96 29.91
C THR A 332 -7.14 -11.90 30.35
N GLY A 333 -8.35 -11.37 30.61
CA GLY A 333 -9.45 -12.15 31.19
C GLY A 333 -9.26 -12.51 32.67
N ALA A 334 -8.16 -12.09 33.30
CA ALA A 334 -7.80 -12.52 34.64
C ALA A 334 -8.43 -11.64 35.73
N ALA A 335 -9.20 -12.24 36.64
CA ALA A 335 -9.80 -11.54 37.78
C ALA A 335 -8.75 -10.85 38.69
N ALA A 336 -7.49 -11.33 38.69
CA ALA A 336 -6.38 -10.70 39.40
C ALA A 336 -6.10 -9.24 38.96
N ALA A 337 -6.57 -8.83 37.78
CA ALA A 337 -6.48 -7.46 37.29
C ALA A 337 -7.43 -6.48 38.00
N GLU A 338 -8.51 -6.99 38.63
CA GLU A 338 -9.59 -6.18 39.19
C GLU A 338 -9.10 -5.08 40.16
N PRO A 339 -8.23 -5.35 41.15
CA PRO A 339 -7.82 -4.32 42.12
C PRO A 339 -7.09 -3.14 41.47
N ALA A 340 -6.27 -3.39 40.44
CA ALA A 340 -5.55 -2.35 39.72
C ALA A 340 -6.51 -1.49 38.88
N LEU A 341 -7.49 -2.12 38.25
CA LEU A 341 -8.51 -1.43 37.44
C LEU A 341 -9.49 -0.62 38.30
N LEU A 342 -9.85 -1.11 39.49
CA LEU A 342 -10.66 -0.34 40.44
C LEU A 342 -9.98 0.97 40.85
N ARG A 343 -8.66 0.93 41.13
CA ARG A 343 -7.88 2.16 41.39
C ARG A 343 -7.86 3.10 40.17
N ALA A 344 -7.79 2.55 38.96
CA ALA A 344 -7.78 3.34 37.73
C ALA A 344 -9.13 4.03 37.43
N LEU A 345 -10.26 3.51 37.90
CA LEU A 345 -11.57 4.18 37.80
C LEU A 345 -11.62 5.54 38.50
N GLU A 346 -10.81 5.72 39.54
CA GLU A 346 -10.70 6.94 40.34
C GLU A 346 -9.66 7.92 39.78
N HIS A 347 -8.96 7.56 38.72
CA HIS A 347 -7.91 8.39 38.14
C HIS A 347 -8.48 9.66 37.49
N LYS A 348 -7.70 10.75 37.44
CA LYS A 348 -8.16 12.05 36.89
C LYS A 348 -8.33 12.06 35.37
N HIS A 349 -7.68 11.13 34.67
CA HIS A 349 -7.65 11.09 33.20
C HIS A 349 -8.90 10.39 32.64
N PRO A 350 -9.79 11.09 31.89
CA PRO A 350 -11.06 10.53 31.44
C PRO A 350 -10.93 9.22 30.67
N ASP A 351 -10.03 9.14 29.69
CA ASP A 351 -9.86 7.95 28.85
C ASP A 351 -9.40 6.73 29.66
N LEU A 352 -8.61 6.95 30.71
CA LEU A 352 -8.15 5.86 31.57
C LEU A 352 -9.31 5.30 32.39
N ARG A 353 -10.18 6.17 32.92
CA ARG A 353 -11.38 5.73 33.65
C ARG A 353 -12.31 4.93 32.75
N ILE A 354 -12.48 5.37 31.50
CA ILE A 354 -13.31 4.67 30.50
C ILE A 354 -12.70 3.29 30.20
N ALA A 355 -11.39 3.23 29.93
CA ALA A 355 -10.69 1.98 29.68
C ALA A 355 -10.75 1.04 30.89
N ALA A 356 -10.60 1.55 32.11
CA ALA A 356 -10.72 0.78 33.34
C ALA A 356 -12.13 0.22 33.53
N ALA A 357 -13.17 1.02 33.30
CA ALA A 357 -14.55 0.55 33.35
C ALA A 357 -14.80 -0.58 32.34
N GLN A 358 -14.40 -0.39 31.08
CA GLN A 358 -14.53 -1.41 30.04
C GLN A 358 -13.75 -2.69 30.38
N ALA A 359 -12.53 -2.57 30.91
CA ALA A 359 -11.73 -3.71 31.33
C ALA A 359 -12.39 -4.48 32.49
N LEU A 360 -12.95 -3.77 33.48
CA LEU A 360 -13.71 -4.37 34.58
C LEU A 360 -14.96 -5.11 34.10
N GLY A 361 -15.59 -4.67 33.02
CA GLY A 361 -16.69 -5.44 32.40
C GLY A 361 -16.27 -6.87 32.02
N ARG A 362 -15.04 -7.03 31.54
CA ARG A 362 -14.47 -8.31 31.10
C ARG A 362 -13.89 -9.16 32.23
N VAL A 363 -13.21 -8.53 33.19
CA VAL A 363 -12.44 -9.26 34.22
C VAL A 363 -13.00 -9.13 35.63
N GLY A 364 -13.82 -8.11 35.86
CA GLY A 364 -14.35 -7.78 37.18
C GLY A 364 -15.34 -8.82 37.68
N THR A 365 -15.43 -8.92 38.99
CA THR A 365 -16.36 -9.74 39.74
C THR A 365 -17.52 -8.89 40.27
N THR A 366 -18.42 -9.49 41.05
CA THR A 366 -19.51 -8.77 41.73
C THR A 366 -19.02 -7.61 42.59
N ALA A 367 -17.78 -7.68 43.11
CA ALA A 367 -17.18 -6.62 43.90
C ALA A 367 -16.98 -5.32 43.11
N ALA A 368 -16.83 -5.39 41.77
CA ALA A 368 -16.68 -4.20 40.93
C ALA A 368 -18.02 -3.48 40.64
N VAL A 369 -19.17 -4.11 40.91
CA VAL A 369 -20.50 -3.56 40.55
C VAL A 369 -20.81 -2.27 41.30
N LEU A 370 -20.56 -2.23 42.62
CA LEU A 370 -20.84 -1.04 43.42
C LEU A 370 -19.96 0.16 42.99
N PRO A 371 -18.62 0.03 42.88
CA PRO A 371 -17.78 1.10 42.35
C PRO A 371 -18.21 1.60 40.97
N LEU A 372 -18.55 0.69 40.04
CA LEU A 372 -19.02 1.07 38.70
C LEU A 372 -20.36 1.82 38.74
N LYS A 373 -21.28 1.43 39.64
CA LYS A 373 -22.56 2.12 39.82
C LYS A 373 -22.36 3.54 40.32
N GLU A 374 -21.52 3.72 41.34
CA GLU A 374 -21.17 5.05 41.86
C GLU A 374 -20.53 5.92 40.78
N VAL A 375 -19.64 5.36 39.96
CA VAL A 375 -19.05 6.08 38.81
C VAL A 375 -20.13 6.48 37.81
N ALA A 376 -21.08 5.60 37.49
CA ALA A 376 -22.15 5.92 36.55
C ALA A 376 -23.08 7.05 37.04
N GLU A 377 -23.33 7.11 38.36
CA GLU A 377 -24.20 8.10 39.00
C GLU A 377 -23.49 9.47 39.17
N ARG A 378 -22.22 9.46 39.58
CA ARG A 378 -21.43 10.70 39.81
C ARG A 378 -20.93 11.35 38.52
N SER A 379 -20.97 10.65 37.38
CA SER A 379 -20.39 11.11 36.12
C SER A 379 -21.34 11.97 35.26
N ALA A 380 -22.06 12.91 35.87
CA ALA A 380 -22.98 13.81 35.17
C ALA A 380 -22.32 14.61 34.02
N GLY A 381 -21.00 14.81 34.08
CA GLY A 381 -20.20 15.49 33.05
C GLY A 381 -19.50 14.59 32.02
N SER A 382 -19.64 13.25 32.09
CA SER A 382 -19.00 12.33 31.14
C SER A 382 -19.93 11.17 30.75
N PRO A 383 -20.81 11.36 29.75
CA PRO A 383 -21.81 10.37 29.36
C PRO A 383 -21.18 9.06 28.87
N GLU A 384 -20.00 9.13 28.25
CA GLU A 384 -19.26 7.96 27.77
C GLU A 384 -18.79 7.05 28.91
N LEU A 385 -18.27 7.63 29.99
CA LEU A 385 -17.86 6.88 31.18
C LEU A 385 -19.07 6.25 31.89
N ALA A 386 -20.17 6.99 32.02
CA ALA A 386 -21.39 6.45 32.61
C ALA A 386 -21.94 5.29 31.78
N ARG A 387 -21.89 5.39 30.45
CA ARG A 387 -22.25 4.29 29.54
C ARG A 387 -21.31 3.11 29.69
N ALA A 388 -19.99 3.33 29.72
CA ALA A 388 -19.00 2.28 29.89
C ALA A 388 -19.17 1.54 31.22
N ALA A 389 -19.43 2.27 32.32
CA ALA A 389 -19.66 1.67 33.63
C ALA A 389 -20.96 0.85 33.68
N ARG A 390 -22.07 1.36 33.11
CA ARG A 390 -23.32 0.58 33.00
C ARG A 390 -23.15 -0.68 32.15
N GLN A 391 -22.44 -0.57 31.03
CA GLN A 391 -22.12 -1.71 30.17
C GLN A 391 -21.28 -2.75 30.92
N ALA A 392 -20.27 -2.31 31.66
CA ALA A 392 -19.43 -3.19 32.46
C ALA A 392 -20.23 -3.95 33.54
N ILE A 393 -21.17 -3.28 34.21
CA ILE A 393 -22.08 -3.93 35.16
C ILE A 393 -22.91 -5.02 34.46
N ALA A 394 -23.47 -4.72 33.29
CA ALA A 394 -24.25 -5.69 32.51
C ALA A 394 -23.39 -6.90 32.08
N GLU A 395 -22.15 -6.66 31.64
CA GLU A 395 -21.21 -7.73 31.29
C GLU A 395 -20.85 -8.61 32.50
N ILE A 396 -20.57 -8.01 33.66
CA ILE A 396 -20.33 -8.76 34.90
C ILE A 396 -21.55 -9.61 35.26
N GLN A 397 -22.76 -9.02 35.24
CA GLN A 397 -24.00 -9.72 35.57
C GLN A 397 -24.31 -10.87 34.60
N SER A 398 -24.07 -10.69 33.30
CA SER A 398 -24.27 -11.73 32.28
C SER A 398 -23.35 -12.94 32.46
N ARG A 399 -22.21 -12.77 33.13
CA ARG A 399 -21.25 -13.85 33.43
C ARG A 399 -21.60 -14.61 34.70
N LEU A 400 -22.57 -14.15 35.49
CA LEU A 400 -22.99 -14.83 36.72
C LEU A 400 -23.99 -15.96 36.42
N PRO A 401 -23.72 -17.19 36.87
CA PRO A 401 -24.67 -18.29 36.72
C PRO A 401 -25.92 -18.03 37.57
N GLY A 402 -27.11 -18.09 36.95
CA GLY A 402 -28.41 -17.93 37.61
C GLY A 402 -28.98 -16.51 37.65
N ALA A 403 -28.39 -15.56 36.92
CA ALA A 403 -28.89 -14.18 36.84
C ALA A 403 -29.77 -13.98 35.58
N SER A 404 -31.02 -14.44 35.62
CA SER A 404 -32.03 -13.94 34.68
C SER A 404 -32.45 -12.53 35.10
N PRO A 405 -32.79 -11.60 34.17
CA PRO A 405 -33.35 -10.30 34.54
C PRO A 405 -34.57 -10.47 35.46
N GLY A 406 -34.47 -10.03 36.71
CA GLY A 406 -35.51 -10.19 37.73
C GLY A 406 -35.29 -11.29 38.77
N GLN A 407 -34.17 -12.04 38.72
CA GLN A 407 -33.83 -13.01 39.77
C GLN A 407 -32.92 -12.40 40.85
N LEU A 408 -33.41 -12.43 42.09
CA LEU A 408 -32.63 -12.22 43.32
C LEU A 408 -31.92 -13.53 43.67
N SER A 409 -30.59 -13.54 43.71
CA SER A 409 -29.80 -14.65 44.24
C SER A 409 -29.26 -14.26 45.62
N LEU A 410 -29.67 -15.00 46.64
CA LEU A 410 -29.16 -14.91 48.01
C LEU A 410 -28.11 -16.00 48.20
N ALA A 411 -26.86 -15.61 48.47
CA ALA A 411 -25.84 -16.52 48.99
C ALA A 411 -26.15 -16.81 50.47
N GLY A 412 -25.97 -18.08 50.88
CA GLY A 412 -26.13 -18.55 52.25
C GLY A 412 -25.28 -17.73 53.24
N ASP A 413 -25.64 -17.63 54.52
CA ASP A 413 -26.06 -18.75 55.36
C ASP A 413 -27.10 -18.30 56.40
N GLU A 414 -27.99 -19.22 56.77
CA GLU A 414 -29.03 -19.14 57.80
C GLU A 414 -30.44 -18.63 57.42
N ALA A 415 -31.34 -19.63 57.33
CA ALA A 415 -32.77 -19.63 57.62
C ALA A 415 -33.70 -18.64 56.90
N GLY A 416 -34.27 -19.10 55.78
CA GLY A 416 -35.54 -18.60 55.25
C GLY A 416 -35.91 -19.28 53.94
N ARG A 417 -36.71 -20.35 53.99
CA ARG A 417 -37.14 -21.09 52.79
C ARG A 417 -37.93 -20.18 51.83
N LEU A 418 -37.57 -20.23 50.55
CA LEU A 418 -38.41 -19.78 49.43
C LEU A 418 -38.88 -21.00 48.61
N SER A 419 -40.18 -21.11 48.39
CA SER A 419 -40.78 -22.04 47.44
C SER A 419 -40.94 -21.34 46.10
N LEU A 420 -40.48 -21.96 45.01
CA LEU A 420 -40.69 -21.49 43.64
C LEU A 420 -42.06 -21.96 43.14
N THR A 421 -42.79 -21.09 42.45
CA THR A 421 -43.87 -21.49 41.54
C THR A 421 -43.52 -21.04 40.12
N SER A 422 -43.89 -21.86 39.14
CA SER A 422 -43.49 -21.74 37.74
C SER A 422 -44.44 -20.86 36.91
N SER A 423 -44.76 -19.64 37.36
CA SER A 423 -45.55 -18.70 36.55
C SER A 423 -44.86 -17.34 36.38
N GLU A 424 -45.00 -16.78 35.17
CA GLU A 424 -44.30 -15.58 34.68
C GLU A 424 -44.75 -14.24 35.31
N ALA A 425 -45.57 -14.27 36.37
CA ALA A 425 -46.00 -13.08 37.09
C ALA A 425 -45.52 -13.17 38.54
N GLY A 426 -44.44 -12.47 38.87
CA GLY A 426 -43.87 -12.46 40.21
C GLY A 426 -44.89 -11.98 41.26
N GLN A 427 -45.17 -12.83 42.25
CA GLN A 427 -45.88 -12.45 43.47
C GLN A 427 -44.97 -12.64 44.69
N LEU A 428 -45.17 -11.80 45.69
CA LEU A 428 -44.43 -11.79 46.94
C LEU A 428 -45.39 -12.24 48.05
N SER A 429 -45.17 -13.43 48.61
CA SER A 429 -45.88 -13.88 49.82
C SER A 429 -45.03 -13.58 51.05
N LEU A 430 -45.55 -12.74 51.94
CA LEU A 430 -45.08 -12.63 53.32
C LEU A 430 -45.92 -13.57 54.19
N PRO A 431 -45.34 -14.22 55.21
CA PRO A 431 -46.12 -14.96 56.20
C PRO A 431 -47.02 -14.00 56.99
N PRO A 432 -48.15 -14.48 57.55
CA PRO A 432 -49.12 -13.66 58.25
C PRO A 432 -48.53 -12.92 59.47
#